data_AF-A0A1Q4FI99-F1
#
_entry.id   AF-A0A1Q4FI99-F1
#
_cell.length_a   1.000
_cell.length_b   1.000
_cell.length_c   1.000
_cell.angle_alpha   90.00
_cell.angle_beta   90.00
_cell.angle_gamma   90.00
#
_symmetry.space_group_name_H-M   'P 1'
#
loop_
_entity.id
_entity.type
_entity.pdbx_description
1 polymer ?
#
loop_
_entity_poly.entity_id
_entity_poly.type
_entity_poly.pdbx_seq_one_letter_code
_entity_poly.pdbx_strand_id
1 'polypeptide(L)'
;MTEPLVPAEIDLRDFEFMPLQVARLRDSDLAIEATGDEFRAAVLLWCTAWHQVPAGSLPDNDTALASYAGYGRGDVKSWMRVRTGALRGFVRCSDGRLYHPTIAEKAIEAWDGKLRLRHRRECERIKKAAQRAGATPVYPTFDDWRAHMERTGSDRWDVPAVSQGASPGTSKGQEQGQLRDVPGESLPLKGQGIGDSGEGQETGEESSSPDGEVDTPVGVPPCPHTEIVAVYHEVLPEWRRIVELNETRKSLLRARWRSKPARQDLGWWRRFFGYVRKSPFLMGQEHDEHRRPFEGDLEWLVRPTNFAKVIEGKYHAPEGGEA
;
A
#
# COMPACT_ATOMS: atom_id res chain seq x y z
N MET A 1 37.38 -1.72 -5.66
CA MET A 1 36.40 -2.46 -4.83
C MET A 1 35.02 -2.03 -5.28
N THR A 2 34.03 -2.91 -5.25
CA THR A 2 32.64 -2.57 -5.60
C THR A 2 32.05 -1.63 -4.54
N GLU A 3 31.39 -0.56 -4.95
CA GLU A 3 30.66 0.31 -4.01
C GLU A 3 29.43 -0.41 -3.43
N PRO A 4 28.94 -0.03 -2.24
CA PRO A 4 27.71 -0.60 -1.68
C PRO A 4 26.54 -0.51 -2.66
N LEU A 5 25.80 -1.60 -2.83
CA LEU A 5 24.73 -1.67 -3.82
C LEU A 5 23.45 -0.95 -3.39
N VAL A 6 23.33 -0.60 -2.11
CA VAL A 6 22.26 0.25 -1.59
C VAL A 6 22.82 1.36 -0.68
N PRO A 7 22.17 2.53 -0.61
CA PRO A 7 22.45 3.55 0.39
C PRO A 7 22.37 3.01 1.83
N ALA A 8 23.17 3.58 2.73
CA ALA A 8 23.34 3.04 4.08
C ALA A 8 22.09 3.15 4.96
N GLU A 9 21.22 4.11 4.63
CA GLU A 9 20.00 4.47 5.34
C GLU A 9 18.79 3.60 5.00
N ILE A 10 18.89 2.71 4.00
CA ILE A 10 17.76 1.86 3.63
C ILE A 10 17.47 0.86 4.76
N ASP A 11 16.34 1.08 5.42
CA ASP A 11 15.82 0.25 6.51
C ASP A 11 14.41 -0.26 6.17
N LEU A 12 14.34 -1.59 6.01
CA LEU A 12 13.14 -2.34 5.67
C LEU A 12 12.77 -3.37 6.76
N ARG A 13 13.30 -3.22 7.98
CA ARG A 13 12.94 -4.10 9.11
C ARG A 13 11.45 -4.09 9.43
N ASP A 14 10.75 -3.04 9.00
CA ASP A 14 9.32 -2.90 9.13
C ASP A 14 8.50 -3.67 8.08
N PHE A 15 9.15 -4.20 7.03
CA PHE A 15 8.50 -4.98 5.98
C PHE A 15 8.42 -6.45 6.35
N GLU A 16 7.22 -6.92 6.70
CA GLU A 16 6.97 -8.34 6.97
C GLU A 16 7.24 -9.25 5.75
N PHE A 17 7.11 -8.71 4.54
CA PHE A 17 7.23 -9.46 3.29
C PHE A 17 8.43 -9.01 2.46
N MET A 18 9.19 -9.98 1.95
CA MET A 18 10.23 -9.77 0.94
C MET A 18 9.70 -10.18 -0.45
N PRO A 19 9.74 -9.30 -1.47
CA PRO A 19 9.31 -9.66 -2.82
C PRO A 19 10.26 -10.69 -3.43
N LEU A 20 9.71 -11.83 -3.84
CA LEU A 20 10.46 -12.90 -4.48
C LEU A 20 9.95 -13.14 -5.90
N GLN A 21 10.81 -12.93 -6.89
CA GLN A 21 10.49 -13.19 -8.29
C GLN A 21 10.59 -14.69 -8.57
N VAL A 22 9.44 -15.38 -8.59
CA VAL A 22 9.35 -16.84 -8.66
C VAL A 22 10.11 -17.42 -9.85
N ALA A 23 9.93 -16.87 -11.07
CA ALA A 23 10.63 -17.35 -12.25
C ALA A 23 12.15 -17.12 -12.16
N ARG A 24 12.58 -15.94 -11.68
CA ARG A 24 13.99 -15.60 -11.51
C ARG A 24 14.67 -16.52 -10.49
N LEU A 25 13.98 -16.90 -9.42
CA LEU A 25 14.50 -17.88 -8.46
C LEU A 25 14.57 -19.28 -9.07
N ARG A 26 13.44 -19.77 -9.60
CA ARG A 26 13.32 -21.14 -10.14
C ARG A 26 14.35 -21.41 -11.24
N ASP A 27 14.59 -20.44 -12.10
CA ASP A 27 15.44 -20.57 -13.28
C ASP A 27 16.89 -20.08 -13.03
N SER A 28 17.26 -19.79 -11.77
CA SER A 28 18.61 -19.32 -11.41
C SER A 28 19.63 -20.45 -11.31
N ASP A 29 20.91 -20.13 -11.52
CA ASP A 29 22.02 -21.04 -11.27
C ASP A 29 22.05 -21.57 -9.83
N LEU A 30 21.54 -20.81 -8.86
CA LEU A 30 21.38 -21.31 -7.49
C LEU A 30 20.42 -22.50 -7.44
N ALA A 31 19.27 -22.43 -8.11
CA ALA A 31 18.30 -23.52 -8.13
C ALA A 31 18.79 -24.73 -8.95
N ILE A 32 19.67 -24.50 -9.93
CA ILE A 32 20.19 -25.54 -10.84
C ILE A 32 21.40 -26.26 -10.24
N GLU A 33 22.35 -25.53 -9.67
CA GLU A 33 23.67 -26.05 -9.30
C GLU A 33 23.84 -26.31 -7.80
N ALA A 34 23.08 -25.63 -6.94
CA ALA A 34 23.26 -25.76 -5.49
C ALA A 34 22.67 -27.07 -4.97
N THR A 35 23.32 -27.62 -3.95
CA THR A 35 22.72 -28.69 -3.15
C THR A 35 21.49 -28.18 -2.40
N GLY A 36 20.61 -29.09 -1.96
CA GLY A 36 19.42 -28.71 -1.19
C GLY A 36 19.74 -27.94 0.09
N ASP A 37 20.86 -28.23 0.75
CA ASP A 37 21.30 -27.53 1.96
C ASP A 37 21.86 -26.12 1.65
N GLU A 38 22.64 -25.99 0.56
CA GLU A 38 23.09 -24.69 0.06
C GLU A 38 21.92 -23.80 -0.35
N PHE A 39 20.92 -24.35 -1.04
CA PHE A 39 19.72 -23.61 -1.44
C PHE A 39 18.93 -23.12 -0.22
N ARG A 40 18.69 -24.01 0.76
CA ARG A 40 18.04 -23.66 2.03
C ARG A 40 18.79 -22.53 2.74
N ALA A 41 20.11 -22.66 2.86
CA ALA A 41 20.96 -21.66 3.50
C ALA A 41 20.90 -20.32 2.75
N ALA A 42 20.97 -20.32 1.42
CA ALA A 42 20.88 -19.11 0.60
C ALA A 42 19.56 -18.36 0.84
N VAL A 43 18.41 -19.06 0.82
CA VAL A 43 17.10 -18.44 1.05
C VAL A 43 17.00 -17.82 2.45
N LEU A 44 17.52 -18.48 3.49
CA LEU A 44 17.57 -17.91 4.84
C LEU A 44 18.45 -16.66 4.91
N LEU A 45 19.60 -16.67 4.22
CA LEU A 45 20.49 -15.52 4.13
C LEU A 45 19.86 -14.37 3.35
N TRP A 46 19.03 -14.65 2.33
CA TRP A 46 18.27 -13.62 1.62
C TRP A 46 17.24 -12.94 2.52
N CYS A 47 16.45 -13.73 3.26
CA CYS A 47 15.51 -13.20 4.24
C CYS A 47 16.23 -12.38 5.32
N THR A 48 17.39 -12.84 5.78
CA THR A 48 18.21 -12.09 6.74
C THR A 48 18.70 -10.78 6.14
N ALA A 49 19.22 -10.82 4.91
CA ALA A 49 19.75 -9.65 4.22
C ALA A 49 18.68 -8.57 4.02
N TRP A 50 17.45 -8.97 3.72
CA TRP A 50 16.29 -8.07 3.58
C TRP A 50 16.07 -7.17 4.81
N HIS A 51 16.30 -7.70 6.01
CA HIS A 51 16.11 -6.99 7.28
C HIS A 51 17.41 -6.45 7.90
N GLN A 52 18.55 -6.59 7.24
CA GLN A 52 19.76 -5.88 7.66
C GLN A 52 19.63 -4.38 7.39
N VAL A 53 20.47 -3.59 8.05
CA VAL A 53 20.68 -2.18 7.70
C VAL A 53 22.16 -2.05 7.32
N PRO A 54 22.47 -1.81 6.03
CA PRO A 54 21.55 -1.52 4.92
C PRO A 54 20.80 -2.76 4.39
N ALA A 55 19.55 -2.62 3.96
CA ALA A 55 18.77 -3.75 3.45
C ALA A 55 19.36 -4.35 2.16
N GLY A 56 19.32 -5.67 2.03
CA GLY A 56 19.95 -6.42 0.93
C GLY A 56 21.42 -6.74 1.13
N SER A 57 21.95 -6.53 2.35
CA SER A 57 23.34 -6.81 2.71
C SER A 57 23.47 -7.79 3.88
N LEU A 58 24.64 -8.37 4.07
CA LEU A 58 25.01 -9.22 5.21
C LEU A 58 26.40 -8.83 5.75
N PRO A 59 26.68 -9.04 7.04
CA PRO A 59 28.05 -8.96 7.55
C PRO A 59 28.91 -10.07 6.94
N ASP A 60 30.16 -9.76 6.55
CA ASP A 60 31.15 -10.76 6.14
C ASP A 60 31.79 -11.41 7.38
N ASN A 61 31.00 -12.19 8.12
CA ASN A 61 31.42 -12.87 9.36
C ASN A 61 30.81 -14.27 9.43
N ASP A 62 31.66 -15.30 9.35
CA ASP A 62 31.20 -16.69 9.25
C ASP A 62 30.42 -17.19 10.48
N THR A 63 30.69 -16.68 11.68
CA THR A 63 29.92 -17.04 12.88
C THR A 63 28.50 -16.51 12.79
N ALA A 64 28.33 -15.26 12.36
CA ALA A 64 27.01 -14.66 12.15
C ALA A 64 26.27 -15.34 11.00
N LEU A 65 26.95 -15.53 9.85
CA LEU A 65 26.39 -16.19 8.67
C LEU A 65 25.96 -17.63 8.96
N ALA A 66 26.75 -18.40 9.72
CA ALA A 66 26.36 -19.74 10.16
C ALA A 66 25.04 -19.71 10.96
N SER A 67 24.91 -18.76 11.89
CA SER A 67 23.68 -18.59 12.68
C SER A 67 22.49 -18.21 11.81
N TYR A 68 22.67 -17.27 10.87
CA TYR A 68 21.61 -16.81 9.96
C TYR A 68 21.17 -17.89 8.97
N ALA A 69 22.10 -18.73 8.51
CA ALA A 69 21.83 -19.88 7.65
C ALA A 69 21.25 -21.09 8.42
N GLY A 70 21.03 -20.97 9.74
CA GLY A 70 20.37 -21.98 10.57
C GLY A 70 21.28 -23.12 11.05
N TYR A 71 22.60 -22.93 11.11
CA TYR A 71 23.57 -23.92 11.62
C TYR A 71 23.75 -23.85 13.15
N GLY A 72 22.67 -23.61 13.90
CA GLY A 72 22.71 -23.48 15.37
C GLY A 72 23.63 -22.36 15.86
N ARG A 73 23.97 -22.35 17.16
CA ARG A 73 24.92 -21.37 17.72
C ARG A 73 26.35 -21.65 17.25
N GLY A 74 26.67 -21.20 16.04
CA GLY A 74 28.03 -21.11 15.52
C GLY A 74 28.65 -22.43 15.07
N ASP A 75 27.90 -23.38 14.49
CA ASP A 75 28.52 -24.51 13.78
C ASP A 75 29.12 -24.03 12.44
N VAL A 76 30.24 -23.32 12.58
CA VAL A 76 31.02 -22.77 11.46
C VAL A 76 31.54 -23.91 10.59
N LYS A 77 31.83 -25.09 11.14
CA LYS A 77 32.35 -26.21 10.35
C LYS A 77 31.32 -26.70 9.33
N SER A 78 30.06 -26.84 9.73
CA SER A 78 28.99 -27.22 8.81
C SER A 78 28.65 -26.10 7.84
N TRP A 79 28.62 -24.84 8.32
CA TRP A 79 28.47 -23.67 7.46
C TRP A 79 29.52 -23.60 6.35
N MET A 80 30.80 -23.80 6.68
CA MET A 80 31.89 -23.71 5.69
C MET A 80 31.77 -24.73 4.55
N ARG A 81 31.03 -25.84 4.74
CA ARG A 81 30.77 -26.82 3.67
C ARG A 81 29.79 -26.31 2.62
N VAL A 82 28.86 -25.43 3.01
CA VAL A 82 27.82 -24.88 2.11
C VAL A 82 28.05 -23.42 1.75
N ARG A 83 29.01 -22.74 2.41
CA ARG A 83 29.23 -21.30 2.31
C ARG A 83 29.28 -20.79 0.87
N THR A 84 30.01 -21.49 0.00
CA THR A 84 30.19 -21.09 -1.40
C THR A 84 28.88 -21.10 -2.17
N GLY A 85 28.08 -22.17 -2.07
CA GLY A 85 26.76 -22.22 -2.71
C GLY A 85 25.74 -21.29 -2.06
N ALA A 86 25.75 -21.19 -0.72
CA ALA A 86 24.83 -20.34 0.03
C ALA A 86 25.05 -18.83 -0.23
N LEU A 87 26.30 -18.42 -0.47
CA LEU A 87 26.66 -17.04 -0.82
C LEU A 87 26.77 -16.80 -2.33
N ARG A 88 26.28 -17.72 -3.17
CA ARG A 88 26.27 -17.52 -4.63
C ARG A 88 25.55 -16.22 -4.98
N GLY A 89 26.20 -15.39 -5.80
CA GLY A 89 25.67 -14.09 -6.21
C GLY A 89 25.91 -12.94 -5.21
N PHE A 90 26.39 -13.21 -4.00
CA PHE A 90 26.80 -12.14 -3.09
C PHE A 90 28.14 -11.53 -3.52
N VAL A 91 28.22 -10.20 -3.43
CA VAL A 91 29.39 -9.40 -3.79
C VAL A 91 29.87 -8.64 -2.56
N ARG A 92 31.15 -8.79 -2.22
CA ARG A 92 31.77 -8.01 -1.16
C ARG A 92 32.00 -6.57 -1.64
N CYS A 93 31.46 -5.61 -0.89
CA CYS A 93 31.56 -4.19 -1.21
C CYS A 93 32.60 -3.49 -0.32
N SER A 94 32.92 -2.24 -0.64
CA SER A 94 33.96 -1.44 0.00
C SER A 94 33.67 -1.10 1.47
N ASP A 95 32.42 -1.23 1.92
CA ASP A 95 32.00 -1.09 3.31
C ASP A 95 32.22 -2.36 4.15
N GLY A 96 32.76 -3.41 3.54
CA GLY A 96 33.04 -4.69 4.20
C GLY A 96 31.83 -5.62 4.32
N ARG A 97 30.70 -5.29 3.70
CA ARG A 97 29.49 -6.12 3.70
C ARG A 97 29.34 -6.92 2.41
N LEU A 98 28.55 -7.98 2.47
CA LEU A 98 28.18 -8.82 1.33
C LEU A 98 26.80 -8.39 0.82
N TYR A 99 26.69 -7.98 -0.43
CA TYR A 99 25.43 -7.56 -1.04
C TYR A 99 24.95 -8.56 -2.08
N HIS A 100 23.65 -8.84 -2.11
CA HIS A 100 23.06 -9.62 -3.20
C HIS A 100 22.37 -8.68 -4.20
N PRO A 101 22.83 -8.56 -5.47
CA PRO A 101 22.31 -7.58 -6.43
C PRO A 101 20.78 -7.61 -6.59
N THR A 102 20.18 -8.80 -6.67
CA THR A 102 18.72 -8.94 -6.78
C THR A 102 17.96 -8.43 -5.54
N ILE A 103 18.52 -8.62 -4.34
CA ILE A 103 17.84 -8.20 -3.11
C ILE A 103 18.04 -6.70 -2.92
N ALA A 104 19.24 -6.18 -3.21
CA ALA A 104 19.55 -4.76 -3.24
C ALA A 104 18.61 -3.99 -4.19
N GLU A 105 18.40 -4.50 -5.41
CA GLU A 105 17.43 -3.97 -6.37
C GLU A 105 16.03 -3.86 -5.75
N LYS A 106 15.55 -4.92 -5.11
CA LYS A 106 14.23 -4.93 -4.44
C LYS A 106 14.16 -4.07 -3.20
N ALA A 107 15.28 -3.91 -2.50
CA ALA A 107 15.36 -3.03 -1.34
C ALA A 107 15.22 -1.56 -1.76
N ILE A 108 15.87 -1.17 -2.87
CA ILE A 108 15.74 0.18 -3.46
C ILE A 108 14.29 0.43 -3.90
N GLU A 109 13.67 -0.51 -4.61
CA GLU A 109 12.27 -0.39 -5.04
C GLU A 109 11.31 -0.21 -3.85
N ALA A 110 11.46 -1.03 -2.80
CA ALA A 110 10.63 -0.94 -1.60
C ALA A 110 10.87 0.38 -0.84
N TRP A 111 12.12 0.82 -0.74
CA TRP A 111 12.47 2.09 -0.10
C TRP A 111 11.91 3.31 -0.85
N ASP A 112 12.03 3.34 -2.18
CA ASP A 112 11.42 4.39 -3.01
C ASP A 112 9.90 4.43 -2.82
N GLY A 113 9.23 3.26 -2.78
CA GLY A 113 7.82 3.15 -2.44
C GLY A 113 7.47 3.74 -1.06
N LYS A 114 8.31 3.47 -0.05
CA LYS A 114 8.18 4.03 1.31
C LYS A 114 8.32 5.55 1.31
N LEU A 115 9.30 6.09 0.59
CA LEU A 115 9.52 7.54 0.45
C LEU A 115 8.35 8.21 -0.27
N ARG A 116 7.84 7.63 -1.36
CA ARG A 116 6.67 8.18 -2.09
C ARG A 116 5.41 8.19 -1.23
N LEU A 117 5.22 7.19 -0.37
CA LEU A 117 4.11 7.18 0.57
C LEU A 117 4.24 8.32 1.59
N ARG A 118 5.44 8.54 2.14
CA ARG A 118 5.71 9.67 3.05
C ARG A 118 5.46 11.02 2.37
N HIS A 119 5.97 11.22 1.15
CA HIS A 119 5.70 12.43 0.34
C HIS A 119 4.21 12.66 0.12
N ARG A 120 3.45 11.61 -0.22
CA ARG A 120 1.99 11.72 -0.38
C ARG A 120 1.29 12.11 0.92
N ARG A 121 1.66 11.49 2.05
CA ARG A 121 1.14 11.85 3.39
C ARG A 121 1.42 13.32 3.70
N GLU A 122 2.60 13.81 3.32
CA GLU A 122 2.99 15.21 3.50
C GLU A 122 2.18 16.17 2.60
N CYS A 123 1.98 15.85 1.32
CA CYS A 123 1.11 16.63 0.43
C CYS A 123 -0.34 16.72 0.98
N GLU A 124 -0.88 15.63 1.52
CA GLU A 124 -2.20 15.63 2.17
C GLU A 124 -2.22 16.49 3.43
N ARG A 125 -1.12 16.51 4.21
CA ARG A 125 -0.97 17.42 5.37
C ARG A 125 -0.99 18.88 4.93
N ILE A 126 -0.22 19.23 3.89
CA ILE A 126 -0.16 20.59 3.31
C ILE A 126 -1.55 21.02 2.84
N LYS A 127 -2.26 20.16 2.10
CA LYS A 127 -3.62 20.41 1.64
C LYS A 127 -4.58 20.73 2.79
N LYS A 128 -4.58 19.92 3.85
CA LYS A 128 -5.42 20.14 5.04
C LYS A 128 -5.03 21.41 5.81
N ALA A 129 -3.75 21.78 5.85
CA ALA A 129 -3.30 23.02 6.46
C ALA A 129 -3.75 24.24 5.66
N ALA A 130 -3.59 24.22 4.34
CA ALA A 130 -4.02 25.29 3.45
C ALA A 130 -5.54 25.50 3.48
N GLN A 131 -6.32 24.41 3.48
CA GLN A 131 -7.78 24.47 3.60
C GLN A 131 -8.23 25.17 4.90
N ARG A 132 -7.60 24.86 6.04
CA ARG A 132 -7.89 25.50 7.33
C ARG A 132 -7.51 26.98 7.34
N ALA A 133 -6.47 27.36 6.60
CA ALA A 133 -6.02 28.74 6.48
C ALA A 133 -6.74 29.54 5.39
N GLY A 134 -7.66 28.93 4.62
CA GLY A 134 -8.28 29.57 3.46
C GLY A 134 -7.30 29.93 2.34
N ALA A 135 -6.16 29.23 2.26
CA ALA A 135 -5.08 29.49 1.31
C ALA A 135 -5.02 28.42 0.21
N THR A 136 -4.38 28.75 -0.91
CA THR A 136 -4.07 27.77 -1.98
C THR A 136 -2.86 26.93 -1.59
N PRO A 137 -2.94 25.58 -1.60
CA PRO A 137 -1.81 24.73 -1.26
C PRO A 137 -0.73 24.75 -2.34
N VAL A 138 0.53 24.76 -1.92
CA VAL A 138 1.71 24.59 -2.78
C VAL A 138 2.42 23.31 -2.36
N TYR A 139 2.53 22.35 -3.28
CA TYR A 139 3.12 21.05 -3.00
C TYR A 139 4.57 20.99 -3.50
N PRO A 140 5.51 20.41 -2.74
CA PRO A 140 6.82 20.07 -3.28
C PRO A 140 6.73 18.95 -4.32
N THR A 141 7.64 18.97 -5.30
CA THR A 141 7.90 17.76 -6.08
C THR A 141 8.51 16.67 -5.19
N PHE A 142 8.47 15.42 -5.64
CA PHE A 142 9.09 14.33 -4.88
C PHE A 142 10.58 14.56 -4.68
N ASP A 143 11.28 15.02 -5.72
CA ASP A 143 12.72 15.25 -5.69
C ASP A 143 13.09 16.42 -4.76
N ASP A 144 12.32 17.52 -4.81
CA ASP A 144 12.54 18.66 -3.90
C ASP A 144 12.32 18.23 -2.44
N TRP A 145 11.21 17.53 -2.17
CA TRP A 145 10.90 17.01 -0.84
C TRP A 145 11.96 16.05 -0.32
N ARG A 146 12.45 15.14 -1.17
CA ARG A 146 13.51 14.20 -0.83
C ARG A 146 14.81 14.94 -0.51
N ALA A 147 15.22 15.90 -1.33
CA ALA A 147 16.43 16.70 -1.09
C ALA A 147 16.33 17.51 0.21
N HIS A 148 15.14 18.02 0.55
CA HIS A 148 14.91 18.63 1.86
C HIS A 148 15.10 17.63 2.99
N MET A 149 14.48 16.44 2.91
CA MET A 149 14.58 15.42 3.94
C MET A 149 16.04 14.96 4.14
N GLU A 150 16.80 14.79 3.06
CA GLU A 150 18.23 14.46 3.13
C GLU A 150 19.05 15.58 3.80
N ARG A 151 18.69 16.85 3.59
CA ARG A 151 19.36 18.01 4.20
C ARG A 151 18.97 18.25 5.65
N THR A 152 17.70 18.07 6.02
CA THR A 152 17.15 18.47 7.33
C THR A 152 16.90 17.30 8.27
N GLY A 153 16.83 16.08 7.75
CA GLY A 153 16.34 14.90 8.48
C GLY A 153 14.83 14.92 8.77
N SER A 154 14.10 15.90 8.24
CA SER A 154 12.66 16.09 8.49
C SER A 154 11.85 15.78 7.23
N ASP A 155 10.78 15.01 7.40
CA ASP A 155 9.76 14.78 6.36
C ASP A 155 8.76 15.94 6.24
N ARG A 156 8.74 16.85 7.23
CA ARG A 156 7.90 18.05 7.22
C ARG A 156 8.46 19.09 6.28
N TRP A 157 7.67 19.37 5.25
CA TRP A 157 7.97 20.39 4.27
C TRP A 157 7.53 21.75 4.77
N ASP A 158 8.47 22.46 5.41
CA ASP A 158 8.30 23.85 5.81
C ASP A 158 8.79 24.76 4.67
N VAL A 159 7.85 25.30 3.88
CA VAL A 159 8.20 26.36 2.92
C VAL A 159 8.36 27.67 3.68
N PRO A 160 9.39 28.49 3.39
CA PRO A 160 9.49 29.84 3.95
C PRO A 160 8.22 30.63 3.63
N ALA A 161 7.73 31.37 4.61
CA ALA A 161 6.62 32.30 4.45
C ALA A 161 6.84 33.14 3.18
N VAL A 162 5.99 32.95 2.17
CA VAL A 162 5.87 33.91 1.08
C VAL A 162 5.56 35.25 1.75
N SER A 163 6.46 36.21 1.55
CA SER A 163 6.42 37.52 2.19
C SER A 163 5.02 38.12 2.11
N GLN A 164 4.43 38.43 3.28
CA GLN A 164 3.29 39.33 3.34
C GLN A 164 3.73 40.70 2.78
N GLY A 165 3.10 41.12 1.69
CA GLY A 165 3.35 42.44 1.11
C GLY A 165 2.48 42.77 -0.10
N ALA A 166 1.42 43.54 0.19
CA ALA A 166 0.73 44.51 -0.67
C ALA A 166 -0.63 44.13 -1.30
N SER A 167 -1.61 44.96 -0.92
CA SER A 167 -2.97 45.12 -1.44
C SER A 167 -2.99 45.81 -2.84
N PRO A 168 -4.16 46.01 -3.48
CA PRO A 168 -4.37 45.75 -4.91
C PRO A 168 -3.97 46.91 -5.84
N GLY A 169 -3.29 46.58 -6.94
CA GLY A 169 -2.95 47.54 -8.00
C GLY A 169 -2.67 46.84 -9.33
N THR A 170 -3.47 47.17 -10.33
CA THR A 170 -3.49 46.72 -11.73
C THR A 170 -2.13 46.81 -12.43
N SER A 171 -1.67 45.74 -13.10
CA SER A 171 -1.32 45.74 -14.55
C SER A 171 -0.58 44.46 -15.00
N LYS A 172 -1.01 44.00 -16.18
CA LYS A 172 -0.51 42.90 -17.02
C LYS A 172 1.02 42.66 -16.99
N GLY A 173 1.38 41.39 -16.83
CA GLY A 173 2.70 40.83 -17.18
C GLY A 173 2.63 39.31 -17.03
N GLN A 174 2.49 38.60 -18.14
CA GLN A 174 2.43 37.15 -18.21
C GLN A 174 3.79 36.56 -17.83
N GLU A 175 3.82 35.69 -16.82
CA GLU A 175 4.68 34.50 -16.84
C GLU A 175 3.97 33.40 -16.04
N GLN A 176 3.62 32.33 -16.77
CA GLN A 176 2.75 31.25 -16.34
C GLN A 176 3.49 30.34 -15.35
N GLY A 177 3.28 30.56 -14.05
CA GLY A 177 3.52 29.56 -13.01
C GLY A 177 2.48 28.44 -13.13
N GLN A 178 2.84 27.39 -13.85
CA GLN A 178 2.00 26.27 -14.21
C GLN A 178 1.35 25.62 -12.97
N LEU A 179 0.02 25.68 -12.89
CA LEU A 179 -0.81 24.82 -12.04
C LEU A 179 -0.39 23.37 -12.29
N ARG A 180 0.20 22.71 -11.29
CA ARG A 180 0.49 21.28 -11.36
C ARG A 180 -0.55 20.55 -10.53
N ASP A 181 -1.48 19.90 -11.22
CA ASP A 181 -2.30 18.83 -10.67
C ASP A 181 -1.42 17.86 -9.90
N VAL A 182 -1.96 17.34 -8.78
CA VAL A 182 -1.34 16.25 -8.01
C VAL A 182 -0.92 15.16 -9.01
N PRO A 183 0.38 14.82 -9.16
CA PRO A 183 0.79 13.80 -10.10
C PRO A 183 0.15 12.46 -9.70
N GLY A 184 -0.79 12.00 -10.52
CA GLY A 184 -1.26 10.64 -10.52
C GLY A 184 -0.21 9.75 -11.16
N GLU A 185 0.94 9.59 -10.53
CA GLU A 185 1.96 8.66 -11.01
C GLU A 185 1.78 7.29 -10.38
N SER A 186 1.80 6.31 -11.29
CA SER A 186 1.67 4.86 -11.17
C SER A 186 2.00 4.26 -9.80
N LEU A 187 1.04 3.49 -9.29
CA LEU A 187 1.20 2.55 -8.19
C LEU A 187 2.37 1.58 -8.48
N PRO A 188 3.21 1.24 -7.49
CA PRO A 188 3.91 -0.04 -7.52
C PRO A 188 2.87 -1.16 -7.52
N LEU A 189 3.13 -2.22 -8.30
CA LEU A 189 2.25 -3.37 -8.43
C LEU A 189 1.71 -3.84 -7.07
N LYS A 190 0.38 -3.94 -6.99
CA LYS A 190 -0.38 -4.51 -5.89
C LYS A 190 0.15 -5.92 -5.58
N GLY A 191 0.88 -6.08 -4.48
CA GLY A 191 1.46 -7.35 -4.06
C GLY A 191 2.71 -7.26 -3.16
N GLN A 192 3.36 -6.10 -3.08
CA GLN A 192 4.43 -5.87 -2.10
C GLN A 192 3.79 -5.43 -0.78
N GLY A 193 3.89 -6.27 0.26
CA GLY A 193 3.50 -5.92 1.61
C GLY A 193 4.34 -4.73 2.06
N ILE A 194 3.73 -3.55 2.07
CA ILE A 194 4.39 -2.32 2.52
C ILE A 194 4.46 -2.43 4.04
N GLY A 195 5.67 -2.58 4.56
CA GLY A 195 5.95 -2.54 5.97
C GLY A 195 5.59 -1.20 6.57
N ASP A 196 4.59 -1.19 7.43
CA ASP A 196 4.32 -0.12 8.37
C ASP A 196 4.34 -0.76 9.76
N SER A 197 5.54 -1.14 10.23
CA SER A 197 5.76 -1.45 11.65
C SER A 197 6.14 -0.16 12.38
N GLY A 198 5.18 0.76 12.44
CA GLY A 198 4.92 1.43 13.69
C GLY A 198 3.82 0.62 14.38
N GLU A 199 4.07 0.13 15.60
CA GLU A 199 2.98 -0.28 16.50
C GLU A 199 2.08 0.95 16.73
N GLY A 200 1.13 1.16 15.83
CA GLY A 200 -0.13 1.79 16.12
C GLY A 200 -1.08 0.65 16.44
N GLN A 201 -1.22 0.38 17.74
CA GLN A 201 -2.38 -0.30 18.29
C GLN A 201 -3.63 0.26 17.57
N GLU A 202 -4.31 -0.56 16.74
CA GLU A 202 -5.59 -0.16 16.13
C GLU A 202 -6.69 -0.20 17.21
N THR A 203 -6.52 0.60 18.26
CA THR A 203 -7.61 1.09 19.10
C THR A 203 -8.30 2.17 18.30
N GLY A 204 -9.40 1.79 17.66
CA GLY A 204 -10.38 2.74 17.15
C GLY A 204 -11.05 3.45 18.33
N GLU A 205 -10.42 4.53 18.80
CA GLU A 205 -11.04 5.52 19.68
C GLU A 205 -10.93 6.91 19.05
N GLU A 206 -12.09 7.35 18.57
CA GLU A 206 -12.66 8.66 18.85
C GLU A 206 -11.70 9.83 19.07
N SER A 207 -11.55 10.66 18.03
CA SER A 207 -11.55 12.10 18.27
C SER A 207 -13.01 12.57 18.35
N SER A 208 -13.54 12.63 19.56
CA SER A 208 -14.68 13.49 19.86
C SER A 208 -14.19 14.95 19.86
N SER A 209 -14.81 15.78 19.02
CA SER A 209 -15.02 17.19 19.34
C SER A 209 -16.34 17.61 18.70
N PRO A 210 -17.13 18.42 19.42
CA PRO A 210 -18.58 18.46 19.28
C PRO A 210 -19.04 19.43 18.20
N ASP A 211 -20.21 19.12 17.65
CA ASP A 211 -21.14 19.99 16.91
C ASP A 211 -20.59 21.09 16.02
N GLY A 212 -20.78 20.90 14.71
CA GLY A 212 -20.64 21.96 13.73
C GLY A 212 -20.73 21.45 12.29
N GLU A 213 -21.95 21.12 11.86
CA GLU A 213 -22.49 21.19 10.49
C GLU A 213 -21.51 20.93 9.31
N VAL A 214 -21.66 19.77 8.68
CA VAL A 214 -20.83 19.31 7.55
C VAL A 214 -21.13 20.09 6.27
N ASP A 215 -20.14 20.88 5.85
CA ASP A 215 -20.05 21.52 4.54
C ASP A 215 -20.11 20.47 3.41
N THR A 216 -21.21 20.48 2.66
CA THR A 216 -21.41 19.62 1.48
C THR A 216 -20.88 20.36 0.24
N PRO A 217 -20.10 19.71 -0.65
CA PRO A 217 -19.78 20.29 -1.94
C PRO A 217 -21.07 20.63 -2.69
N VAL A 218 -21.18 21.87 -3.16
CA VAL A 218 -22.36 22.42 -3.83
C VAL A 218 -22.87 21.45 -4.91
N GLY A 219 -24.06 20.89 -4.70
CA GLY A 219 -24.79 20.09 -5.69
C GLY A 219 -24.89 18.57 -5.43
N VAL A 220 -24.30 18.01 -4.37
CA VAL A 220 -24.50 16.59 -4.00
C VAL A 220 -25.42 16.47 -2.78
N PRO A 221 -26.57 15.79 -2.87
CA PRO A 221 -27.46 15.59 -1.72
C PRO A 221 -26.78 14.74 -0.64
N PRO A 222 -27.12 14.95 0.64
CA PRO A 222 -26.59 14.15 1.74
C PRO A 222 -26.85 12.66 1.52
N CYS A 223 -25.87 11.81 1.83
CA CYS A 223 -26.00 10.37 1.66
C CYS A 223 -27.01 9.80 2.69
N PRO A 224 -28.11 9.17 2.26
CA PRO A 224 -29.13 8.60 3.13
C PRO A 224 -28.66 7.22 3.63
N HIS A 225 -27.72 7.21 4.58
CA HIS A 225 -27.03 5.99 5.00
C HIS A 225 -28.01 4.96 5.58
N THR A 226 -28.94 5.38 6.43
CA THR A 226 -29.92 4.50 7.09
C THR A 226 -30.86 3.86 6.08
N GLU A 227 -31.28 4.62 5.08
CA GLU A 227 -32.18 4.18 4.02
C GLU A 227 -31.49 3.19 3.08
N ILE A 228 -30.22 3.44 2.72
CA ILE A 228 -29.43 2.47 1.93
C ILE A 228 -29.26 1.16 2.71
N VAL A 229 -29.01 1.24 4.03
CA VAL A 229 -28.92 0.06 4.89
C VAL A 229 -30.25 -0.69 5.00
N ALA A 230 -31.38 0.03 5.06
CA ALA A 230 -32.70 -0.58 5.07
C ALA A 230 -32.98 -1.34 3.75
N VAL A 231 -32.65 -0.73 2.61
CA VAL A 231 -32.76 -1.39 1.29
C VAL A 231 -31.82 -2.60 1.21
N TYR A 232 -30.62 -2.52 1.79
CA TYR A 232 -29.70 -3.66 1.89
C TYR A 232 -30.31 -4.83 2.69
N HIS A 233 -30.86 -4.58 3.88
CA HIS A 233 -31.51 -5.63 4.70
C HIS A 233 -32.76 -6.22 4.05
N GLU A 234 -33.48 -5.41 3.26
CA GLU A 234 -34.67 -5.86 2.55
C GLU A 234 -34.33 -6.76 1.35
N VAL A 235 -33.31 -6.40 0.57
CA VAL A 235 -32.97 -7.10 -0.68
C VAL A 235 -32.05 -8.32 -0.45
N LEU A 236 -31.19 -8.26 0.58
CA LEU A 236 -30.22 -9.31 0.93
C LEU A 236 -30.42 -9.76 2.40
N PRO A 237 -31.58 -10.33 2.76
CA PRO A 237 -31.85 -10.75 4.14
C PRO A 237 -30.95 -11.91 4.63
N GLU A 238 -30.35 -12.67 3.72
CA GLU A 238 -29.43 -13.77 4.02
C GLU A 238 -28.02 -13.28 4.39
N TRP A 239 -27.65 -12.06 4.00
CA TRP A 239 -26.36 -11.49 4.35
C TRP A 239 -26.37 -10.95 5.78
N ARG A 240 -25.17 -10.79 6.36
CA ARG A 240 -25.03 -10.30 7.74
C ARG A 240 -25.73 -8.96 7.90
N ARG A 241 -26.64 -8.90 8.88
CA ARG A 241 -27.32 -7.67 9.25
C ARG A 241 -26.33 -6.72 9.92
N ILE A 242 -26.50 -5.44 9.63
CA ILE A 242 -25.70 -4.39 10.24
C ILE A 242 -26.37 -4.03 11.54
N VAL A 243 -25.69 -4.35 12.64
CA VAL A 243 -26.12 -3.97 14.00
C VAL A 243 -25.64 -2.56 14.32
N GLU A 244 -24.42 -2.20 13.86
CA GLU A 244 -23.82 -0.90 14.11
C GLU A 244 -23.35 -0.24 12.81
N LEU A 245 -23.80 0.99 12.58
CA LEU A 245 -23.38 1.82 11.46
C LEU A 245 -22.28 2.78 11.92
N ASN A 246 -21.05 2.28 12.01
CA ASN A 246 -19.87 3.07 12.37
C ASN A 246 -19.44 4.06 11.27
N GLU A 247 -18.53 4.99 11.60
CA GLU A 247 -18.09 6.02 10.65
C GLU A 247 -17.37 5.46 9.42
N THR A 248 -16.68 4.33 9.53
CA THR A 248 -16.05 3.66 8.40
C THR A 248 -17.10 3.26 7.35
N ARG A 249 -18.21 2.64 7.75
CA ARG A 249 -19.31 2.25 6.86
C ARG A 249 -20.02 3.47 6.27
N LYS A 250 -20.27 4.51 7.08
CA LYS A 250 -20.86 5.75 6.59
C LYS A 250 -19.97 6.43 5.54
N SER A 251 -18.66 6.49 5.80
CA SER A 251 -17.68 7.05 4.86
C SER A 251 -17.63 6.29 3.54
N LEU A 252 -17.63 4.95 3.57
CA LEU A 252 -17.64 4.12 2.37
C LEU A 252 -18.93 4.33 1.55
N LEU A 253 -20.10 4.33 2.20
CA LEU A 253 -21.38 4.60 1.57
C LEU A 253 -21.43 6.00 0.94
N ARG A 254 -21.00 7.03 1.67
CA ARG A 254 -20.92 8.41 1.18
C ARG A 254 -20.00 8.53 -0.03
N ALA A 255 -18.87 7.82 -0.03
CA ALA A 255 -17.95 7.77 -1.16
C ALA A 255 -18.58 7.10 -2.39
N ARG A 256 -19.39 6.05 -2.23
CA ARG A 256 -20.13 5.43 -3.34
C ARG A 256 -21.27 6.33 -3.82
N TRP A 257 -22.03 6.94 -2.91
CA TRP A 257 -23.11 7.88 -3.19
C TRP A 257 -22.65 9.06 -4.06
N ARG A 258 -21.60 9.76 -3.63
CA ARG A 258 -21.10 10.95 -4.35
C ARG A 258 -20.34 10.64 -5.64
N SER A 259 -20.01 9.38 -5.91
CA SER A 259 -19.15 9.02 -7.03
C SER A 259 -19.81 9.08 -8.41
N LYS A 260 -21.15 8.98 -8.48
CA LYS A 260 -21.92 9.17 -9.72
C LYS A 260 -23.30 9.74 -9.38
N PRO A 261 -23.83 10.72 -10.14
CA PRO A 261 -25.20 11.23 -9.94
C PRO A 261 -26.26 10.12 -9.93
N ALA A 262 -26.14 9.13 -10.81
CA ALA A 262 -27.08 7.99 -10.87
C ALA A 262 -27.13 7.14 -9.59
N ARG A 263 -26.14 7.22 -8.70
CA ARG A 263 -26.11 6.50 -7.41
C ARG A 263 -26.77 7.28 -6.28
N GLN A 264 -27.14 8.53 -6.53
CA GLN A 264 -27.84 9.41 -5.59
C GLN A 264 -29.36 9.16 -5.62
N ASP A 265 -29.74 7.89 -5.77
CA ASP A 265 -31.09 7.41 -5.95
C ASP A 265 -31.23 6.07 -5.20
N LEU A 266 -32.20 5.97 -4.28
CA LEU A 266 -32.44 4.72 -3.54
C LEU A 266 -32.91 3.59 -4.47
N GLY A 267 -33.58 3.92 -5.57
CA GLY A 267 -33.94 2.94 -6.60
C GLY A 267 -32.71 2.27 -7.23
N TRP A 268 -31.63 3.03 -7.44
CA TRP A 268 -30.36 2.52 -7.94
C TRP A 268 -29.76 1.51 -6.97
N TRP A 269 -29.74 1.81 -5.67
CA TRP A 269 -29.22 0.90 -4.65
C TRP A 269 -30.05 -0.39 -4.56
N ARG A 270 -31.38 -0.29 -4.66
CA ARG A 270 -32.27 -1.46 -4.73
C ARG A 270 -31.95 -2.34 -5.94
N ARG A 271 -31.78 -1.75 -7.13
CA ARG A 271 -31.38 -2.47 -8.34
C ARG A 271 -30.00 -3.10 -8.20
N PHE A 272 -29.05 -2.38 -7.59
CA PHE A 272 -27.69 -2.85 -7.38
C PHE A 272 -27.63 -4.05 -6.43
N PHE A 273 -28.29 -3.98 -5.27
CA PHE A 273 -28.38 -5.14 -4.37
C PHE A 273 -29.17 -6.30 -5.01
N GLY A 274 -30.19 -5.99 -5.81
CA GLY A 274 -30.91 -7.01 -6.59
C GLY A 274 -30.02 -7.68 -7.62
N TYR A 275 -29.09 -6.93 -8.23
CA TYR A 275 -28.08 -7.46 -9.13
C TYR A 275 -27.08 -8.36 -8.38
N VAL A 276 -26.61 -7.96 -7.18
CA VAL A 276 -25.78 -8.81 -6.31
C VAL A 276 -26.47 -10.15 -6.02
N ARG A 277 -27.77 -10.13 -5.68
CA ARG A 277 -28.56 -11.32 -5.38
C ARG A 277 -28.61 -12.34 -6.53
N LYS A 278 -28.46 -11.90 -7.78
CA LYS A 278 -28.48 -12.77 -8.96
C LYS A 278 -27.21 -13.61 -9.14
N SER A 279 -26.14 -13.35 -8.40
CA SER A 279 -24.89 -14.10 -8.50
C SER A 279 -24.89 -15.30 -7.53
N PRO A 280 -24.86 -16.55 -8.02
CA PRO A 280 -24.77 -17.72 -7.15
C PRO A 280 -23.49 -17.70 -6.30
N PHE A 281 -22.37 -17.26 -6.88
CA PHE A 281 -21.12 -17.08 -6.15
C PHE A 281 -21.23 -16.08 -4.99
N LEU A 282 -21.74 -14.85 -5.25
CA LEU A 282 -21.84 -13.83 -4.19
C LEU A 282 -22.86 -14.22 -3.10
N MET A 283 -23.81 -15.08 -3.43
CA MET A 283 -24.78 -15.62 -2.47
C MET A 283 -24.29 -16.90 -1.78
N GLY A 284 -23.03 -17.32 -1.99
CA GLY A 284 -22.44 -18.50 -1.36
C GLY A 284 -23.01 -19.83 -1.87
N GLN A 285 -23.75 -19.82 -2.97
CA GLN A 285 -24.37 -21.02 -3.54
C GLN A 285 -23.38 -21.86 -4.36
N GLU A 286 -22.36 -21.21 -4.94
CA GLU A 286 -21.25 -21.87 -5.62
C GLU A 286 -20.02 -21.95 -4.71
N HIS A 287 -19.69 -23.16 -4.27
CA HIS A 287 -18.46 -23.44 -3.52
C HIS A 287 -17.95 -24.85 -3.84
N ASP A 288 -16.63 -25.01 -3.71
CA ASP A 288 -15.95 -26.30 -3.80
C ASP A 288 -16.16 -27.08 -2.48
N GLU A 289 -16.26 -28.41 -2.53
CA GLU A 289 -16.46 -29.26 -1.34
C GLU A 289 -15.38 -29.03 -0.26
N HIS A 290 -14.20 -28.56 -0.67
CA HIS A 290 -13.07 -28.29 0.22
C HIS A 290 -12.95 -26.83 0.69
N ARG A 291 -13.87 -25.93 0.30
CA ARG A 291 -13.80 -24.50 0.65
C ARG A 291 -15.11 -24.01 1.24
N ARG A 292 -15.00 -23.11 2.22
CA ARG A 292 -16.19 -22.47 2.79
C ARG A 292 -16.89 -21.63 1.72
N PRO A 293 -18.23 -21.62 1.71
CA PRO A 293 -19.01 -20.68 0.92
C PRO A 293 -18.57 -19.23 1.12
N PHE A 294 -18.69 -18.42 0.06
CA PHE A 294 -18.45 -16.99 0.16
C PHE A 294 -19.53 -16.35 1.06
N GLU A 295 -19.09 -15.58 2.04
CA GLU A 295 -19.97 -14.80 2.94
C GLU A 295 -19.68 -13.31 2.75
N GLY A 296 -20.55 -12.63 2.00
CA GLY A 296 -20.50 -11.19 1.82
C GLY A 296 -21.18 -10.40 2.94
N ASP A 297 -20.77 -9.15 3.11
CA ASP A 297 -21.49 -8.15 3.90
C ASP A 297 -21.49 -6.79 3.18
N LEU A 298 -22.27 -5.83 3.69
CA LEU A 298 -22.35 -4.51 3.07
C LEU A 298 -20.99 -3.82 2.99
N GLU A 299 -20.16 -3.94 4.03
CA GLU A 299 -18.88 -3.25 4.09
C GLU A 299 -17.93 -3.75 3.01
N TRP A 300 -17.81 -5.08 2.86
CA TRP A 300 -17.09 -5.73 1.78
C TRP A 300 -17.60 -5.25 0.41
N LEU A 301 -18.92 -5.20 0.24
CA LEU A 301 -19.56 -4.85 -1.03
C LEU A 301 -19.29 -3.40 -1.45
N VAL A 302 -19.30 -2.44 -0.51
CA VAL A 302 -19.13 -1.01 -0.83
C VAL A 302 -17.67 -0.56 -0.89
N ARG A 303 -16.71 -1.45 -0.61
CA ARG A 303 -15.28 -1.18 -0.83
C ARG A 303 -15.01 -0.92 -2.31
N PRO A 304 -14.21 0.11 -2.68
CA PRO A 304 -14.08 0.55 -4.07
C PRO A 304 -13.71 -0.56 -5.06
N THR A 305 -12.77 -1.44 -4.67
CA THR A 305 -12.32 -2.56 -5.52
C THR A 305 -13.41 -3.60 -5.74
N ASN A 306 -14.15 -3.98 -4.70
CA ASN A 306 -15.18 -5.02 -4.79
C ASN A 306 -16.41 -4.49 -5.52
N PHE A 307 -16.81 -3.26 -5.19
CA PHE A 307 -17.90 -2.56 -5.84
C PHE A 307 -17.70 -2.45 -7.36
N ALA A 308 -16.47 -2.16 -7.81
CA ALA A 308 -16.12 -2.16 -9.24
C ALA A 308 -16.28 -3.54 -9.87
N LYS A 309 -15.68 -4.59 -9.28
CA LYS A 309 -15.79 -5.97 -9.78
C LYS A 309 -17.24 -6.45 -9.90
N VAL A 310 -18.09 -6.11 -8.93
CA VAL A 310 -19.51 -6.45 -8.97
C VAL A 310 -20.19 -5.70 -10.12
N ILE A 311 -19.99 -4.38 -10.26
CA ILE A 311 -20.57 -3.62 -11.38
C ILE A 311 -20.09 -4.11 -12.75
N GLU A 312 -18.84 -4.57 -12.83
CA GLU A 312 -18.23 -5.14 -14.05
C GLU A 312 -18.72 -6.58 -14.34
N GLY A 313 -19.60 -7.14 -13.51
CA GLY A 313 -20.17 -8.48 -13.72
C GLY A 313 -19.17 -9.61 -13.49
N LYS A 314 -18.06 -9.37 -12.79
CA LYS A 314 -17.00 -10.38 -12.55
C LYS A 314 -17.52 -11.65 -11.85
N TYR A 315 -18.64 -11.55 -11.14
CA TYR A 315 -19.24 -12.63 -10.36
C TYR A 315 -20.55 -13.14 -10.97
N HIS A 316 -20.85 -12.74 -12.20
CA HIS A 316 -22.06 -13.12 -12.91
C HIS A 316 -21.65 -13.91 -14.15
N ALA A 317 -22.42 -14.94 -14.49
CA ALA A 317 -22.18 -15.68 -15.73
C ALA A 317 -22.32 -14.71 -16.93
N PRO A 318 -21.47 -14.84 -17.96
CA PRO A 318 -21.61 -14.02 -19.16
C PRO A 318 -22.98 -14.26 -19.79
N GLU A 319 -23.76 -13.20 -20.02
CA GLU A 319 -25.01 -13.27 -20.76
C GLU A 319 -24.70 -13.64 -22.22
N GLY A 320 -24.82 -14.93 -22.58
CA GLY A 320 -24.68 -15.36 -23.99
C GLY A 320 -24.09 -16.75 -24.26
N GLY A 321 -24.35 -17.75 -23.42
CA GLY A 321 -24.06 -19.15 -23.75
C GLY A 321 -25.32 -19.99 -23.62
N GLU A 322 -26.14 -20.03 -24.68
CA GLU A 322 -27.14 -21.09 -24.84
C GLU A 322 -26.42 -22.45 -24.87
N ALA A 323 -26.91 -23.38 -24.07
CA ALA A 323 -26.62 -24.81 -24.17
C ALA A 323 -27.40 -25.42 -25.34
#